data_AF-A0AAU9VJ49-F1
#
_entry.id   AF-A0AAU9VJ49-F1
#
_cell.length_a   1.000
_cell.length_b   1.000
_cell.length_c   1.000
_cell.angle_alpha   90.00
_cell.angle_beta   90.00
_cell.angle_gamma   90.00
#
_symmetry.space_group_name_H-M   'P 1'
#
loop_
_entity.id
_entity.type
_entity.pdbx_description
1 polymer ?
#
loop_
_entity_poly.entity_id
_entity_poly.type
_entity_poly.pdbx_seq_one_letter_code
_entity_poly.pdbx_strand_id
1 'polypeptide(L)'
;MNKNRKHINVFVSLVLVVVVSYQGFKMHYAVLVLKSDTVPFQRTTQTIYVVRKNTEFVLPAHNLYEPDQEVLFKGWILDSKSNPQNKIMVTDDIAVYASCKVVTSEVMVENVEIPFKTMYVDPKSFDMIDPVQGENGVMEVRTRVIYHDDEIFKTEKPIKFVKTMPIDEIKHINLENSRQE
;
A
#
# COMPACT_ATOMS: atom_id res chain seq x y z
N MET A 1 33.23 31.21 49.18
CA MET A 1 31.93 30.63 48.75
C MET A 1 32.21 29.42 47.85
N ASN A 2 31.94 28.20 48.34
CA ASN A 2 32.51 26.94 47.83
C ASN A 2 31.94 26.57 46.44
N LYS A 3 32.80 26.58 45.41
CA LYS A 3 32.44 26.32 44.00
C LYS A 3 31.73 24.97 43.84
N ASN A 4 32.10 23.97 44.63
CA ASN A 4 31.47 22.63 44.63
C ASN A 4 30.02 22.66 45.13
N ARG A 5 29.65 23.50 46.10
CA ARG A 5 28.26 23.64 46.56
C ARG A 5 27.35 24.25 45.48
N LYS A 6 27.87 25.17 44.66
CA LYS A 6 27.12 25.73 43.54
C LYS A 6 26.85 24.68 42.47
N HIS A 7 27.84 23.87 42.11
CA HIS A 7 27.66 22.80 41.11
C HIS A 7 26.68 21.73 41.58
N ILE A 8 26.74 21.33 42.85
CA ILE A 8 25.78 20.37 43.44
C ILE A 8 24.36 20.94 43.42
N ASN A 9 24.16 22.20 43.83
CA ASN A 9 22.82 22.81 43.82
C ASN A 9 22.25 22.98 42.41
N VAL A 10 23.09 23.31 41.42
CA VAL A 10 22.67 23.37 40.01
C VAL A 10 22.26 21.99 39.50
N PHE A 11 23.03 20.94 39.83
CA PHE A 11 22.69 19.57 39.45
C PHE A 11 21.39 19.10 40.10
N VAL A 12 21.22 19.33 41.40
CA VAL A 12 19.99 18.98 42.12
C VAL A 12 18.77 19.72 41.57
N SER A 13 18.91 21.02 41.29
CA SER A 13 17.84 21.83 40.68
C SER A 13 17.47 21.29 39.30
N LEU A 14 18.45 20.95 38.46
CA LEU A 14 18.23 20.38 37.14
C LEU A 14 17.49 19.04 37.23
N VAL A 15 17.92 18.15 38.12
CA VAL A 15 17.25 16.86 38.37
C VAL A 15 15.82 17.08 38.82
N LEU A 16 15.58 18.03 39.72
CA LEU A 16 14.24 18.32 40.24
C LEU A 16 13.31 18.84 39.13
N VAL A 17 13.80 19.72 38.26
CA VAL A 17 13.06 20.18 37.07
C VAL A 17 12.69 18.99 36.18
N VAL A 18 13.63 18.10 35.87
CA VAL A 18 13.38 16.91 35.04
C VAL A 18 12.31 16.01 35.67
N VAL A 19 12.39 15.76 36.98
CA VAL A 19 11.41 14.91 37.69
C VAL A 19 10.02 15.53 37.69
N VAL A 20 9.90 16.84 37.98
CA VAL A 20 8.61 17.54 37.98
C VAL A 20 8.02 17.59 36.57
N SER A 21 8.83 17.87 35.55
CA SER A 21 8.39 17.84 34.14
C SER A 21 7.92 16.45 33.74
N TYR A 22 8.64 15.40 34.15
CA TYR A 22 8.25 14.01 33.88
C TYR A 22 6.95 13.61 34.60
N GLN A 23 6.76 14.04 35.84
CA GLN A 23 5.51 13.83 36.57
C GLN A 23 4.35 14.56 35.90
N GLY A 24 4.54 15.83 35.52
CA GLY A 24 3.54 16.59 34.77
C GLY A 24 3.17 15.93 33.43
N PHE A 25 4.17 15.38 32.74
CA PHE A 25 3.94 14.58 31.53
C PHE A 25 3.05 13.37 31.82
N LYS A 26 3.38 12.55 32.82
CA LYS A 26 2.59 11.36 33.18
C LYS A 26 1.15 11.65 33.63
N MET A 27 0.90 12.85 34.16
CA MET A 27 -0.45 13.26 34.55
C MET A 27 -1.35 13.58 33.34
N HIS A 28 -0.78 14.04 32.23
CA HIS A 28 -1.55 14.53 31.08
C HIS A 28 -1.41 13.67 29.83
N TYR A 29 -0.37 12.86 29.74
CA TYR A 29 -0.06 12.05 28.58
C TYR A 29 0.08 10.58 28.95
N ALA A 30 -0.24 9.74 27.99
CA ALA A 30 -0.06 8.31 28.02
C ALA A 30 0.70 7.86 26.77
N VAL A 31 1.42 6.76 26.90
CA VAL A 31 2.11 6.10 25.81
C VAL A 31 1.21 5.01 25.24
N LEU A 32 0.85 5.17 23.96
CA LEU A 32 0.12 4.17 23.20
C LEU A 32 1.11 3.40 22.31
N VAL A 33 1.20 2.09 22.50
CA VAL A 33 2.08 1.23 21.70
C VAL A 33 1.21 0.36 20.79
N LEU A 34 1.38 0.52 19.48
CA LEU A 34 0.81 -0.37 18.49
C LEU A 34 1.82 -1.47 18.18
N LYS A 35 1.42 -2.72 18.36
CA LYS A 35 2.25 -3.90 18.09
C LYS A 35 1.62 -4.75 17.01
N SER A 36 2.45 -5.31 16.14
CA SER A 36 2.10 -6.41 15.27
C SER A 36 2.78 -7.68 15.79
N ASP A 37 2.01 -8.56 16.41
CA ASP A 37 2.45 -9.93 16.63
C ASP A 37 1.62 -10.79 15.67
N THR A 38 2.28 -11.41 14.67
CA THR A 38 1.93 -12.67 13.96
C THR A 38 1.99 -12.60 12.42
N VAL A 39 3.13 -13.08 11.89
CA VAL A 39 3.24 -14.29 11.05
C VAL A 39 4.54 -14.97 11.49
N PRO A 40 4.64 -16.31 11.56
CA PRO A 40 5.95 -16.94 11.72
C PRO A 40 6.87 -16.38 10.62
N PHE A 41 8.01 -15.80 11.02
CA PHE A 41 9.08 -15.26 10.15
C PHE A 41 9.07 -13.77 9.75
N GLN A 42 8.28 -12.87 10.34
CA GLN A 42 8.42 -11.42 10.06
C GLN A 42 8.60 -10.53 11.29
N ARG A 43 9.40 -9.47 11.11
CA ARG A 43 9.88 -8.53 12.13
C ARG A 43 8.71 -7.98 12.96
N THR A 44 8.82 -8.02 14.29
CA THR A 44 7.91 -7.29 15.18
C THR A 44 8.01 -5.80 14.86
N THR A 45 6.95 -5.21 14.30
CA THR A 45 6.87 -3.75 14.14
C THR A 45 6.18 -3.16 15.35
N GLN A 46 6.82 -2.15 15.95
CA GLN A 46 6.29 -1.41 17.08
C GLN A 46 6.27 0.07 16.74
N THR A 47 5.11 0.67 16.86
CA THR A 47 4.93 2.12 16.68
C THR A 47 4.45 2.72 17.99
N ILE A 48 5.15 3.76 18.45
CA ILE A 48 4.88 4.41 19.73
C ILE A 48 4.27 5.78 19.46
N TYR A 49 3.14 6.06 20.11
CA TYR A 49 2.48 7.36 20.10
C TYR A 49 2.43 7.94 21.52
N VAL A 50 2.63 9.25 21.62
CA VAL A 50 2.35 10.00 22.84
C VAL A 50 1.01 10.67 22.65
N VAL A 51 0.04 10.30 23.48
CA VAL A 51 -1.36 10.73 23.36
C VAL A 51 -1.79 11.40 24.67
N ARG A 52 -2.64 12.41 24.58
CA ARG A 52 -3.20 13.07 25.77
C ARG A 52 -4.22 12.13 26.44
N LYS A 53 -4.14 11.98 27.76
CA LYS A 53 -5.13 11.23 28.53
C LYS A 53 -6.53 11.80 28.37
N ASN A 54 -7.54 10.93 28.48
CA ASN A 54 -8.96 11.23 28.34
C ASN A 54 -9.33 11.82 26.98
N THR A 55 -8.60 11.43 25.93
CA THR A 55 -8.93 11.78 24.55
C THR A 55 -9.16 10.53 23.72
N GLU A 56 -10.00 10.65 22.70
CA GLU A 56 -10.20 9.58 21.72
C GLU A 56 -9.01 9.53 20.77
N PHE A 57 -8.43 8.34 20.64
CA PHE A 57 -7.42 8.07 19.63
C PHE A 57 -8.02 7.19 18.54
N VAL A 58 -7.87 7.63 17.29
CA VAL A 58 -8.27 6.85 16.11
C VAL A 58 -7.11 5.96 15.71
N LEU A 59 -7.31 4.66 15.86
CA LEU A 59 -6.36 3.64 15.43
C LEU A 59 -6.26 3.64 13.90
N PRO A 60 -5.06 3.48 13.32
CA PRO A 60 -4.90 3.45 11.88
C PRO A 60 -5.72 2.30 11.28
N ALA A 61 -6.53 2.64 10.28
CA ALA A 61 -7.39 1.68 9.59
C ALA A 61 -6.64 0.83 8.57
N HIS A 62 -5.51 1.33 8.06
CA HIS A 62 -4.75 0.73 6.96
C HIS A 62 -3.24 0.77 7.21
N ASN A 63 -2.57 -0.30 6.77
CA ASN A 63 -1.14 -0.53 6.55
C ASN A 63 -0.17 -0.12 7.66
N LEU A 64 0.03 -1.03 8.63
CA LEU A 64 1.37 -1.28 9.18
C LEU A 64 2.17 -2.29 8.35
N TYR A 65 1.57 -2.85 7.30
CA TYR A 65 2.10 -3.95 6.52
C TYR A 65 2.31 -3.52 5.08
N GLU A 66 3.42 -3.97 4.50
CA GLU A 66 3.73 -3.77 3.09
C GLU A 66 2.81 -4.67 2.23
N PRO A 67 2.38 -4.22 1.04
CA PRO A 67 1.40 -4.93 0.20
C PRO A 67 1.87 -6.30 -0.31
N ASP A 68 3.16 -6.58 -0.22
CA ASP A 68 3.82 -7.85 -0.51
C ASP A 68 3.69 -8.87 0.62
N GLN A 69 3.24 -8.47 1.81
CA GLN A 69 3.03 -9.40 2.91
C GLN A 69 1.71 -10.15 2.74
N GLU A 70 1.77 -11.47 2.85
CA GLU A 70 0.61 -12.35 2.77
C GLU A 70 -0.18 -12.37 4.10
N VAL A 71 -0.55 -11.17 4.56
CA VAL A 71 -1.32 -10.95 5.78
C VAL A 71 -2.56 -10.12 5.52
N LEU A 72 -3.66 -10.54 6.14
CA LEU A 72 -4.90 -9.81 6.18
C LEU A 72 -5.13 -9.25 7.57
N PHE A 73 -5.09 -7.92 7.67
CA PHE A 73 -5.45 -7.21 8.88
C PHE A 73 -6.96 -7.34 9.16
N LYS A 74 -7.31 -7.91 10.31
CA LYS A 74 -8.70 -8.11 10.76
C LYS A 74 -9.18 -7.05 11.75
N GLY A 75 -8.27 -6.30 12.35
CA GLY A 75 -8.61 -5.26 13.33
C GLY A 75 -7.62 -5.23 14.49
N TRP A 76 -7.97 -4.48 15.52
CA TRP A 76 -7.14 -4.28 16.69
C TRP A 76 -7.67 -5.09 17.88
N ILE A 77 -6.76 -5.68 18.66
CA ILE A 77 -7.03 -6.41 19.89
C ILE A 77 -6.55 -5.54 21.06
N LEU A 78 -7.46 -5.30 21.99
CA LEU A 78 -7.21 -4.56 23.23
C LEU A 78 -7.68 -5.41 24.40
N ASP A 79 -6.82 -5.66 25.39
CA ASP A 79 -7.15 -6.43 26.61
C ASP A 79 -7.87 -7.76 26.32
N SER A 80 -7.38 -8.51 25.32
CA SER A 80 -7.97 -9.78 24.86
C SER A 80 -9.37 -9.68 24.24
N LYS A 81 -9.90 -8.47 24.03
CA LYS A 81 -11.14 -8.21 23.30
C LYS A 81 -10.82 -7.58 21.95
N SER A 82 -11.44 -8.11 20.89
CA SER A 82 -11.38 -7.49 19.57
C SER A 82 -12.13 -6.15 19.63
N ASN A 83 -11.47 -5.04 19.26
CA ASN A 83 -12.10 -3.74 19.15
C ASN A 83 -12.40 -3.45 17.67
N PRO A 84 -13.67 -3.55 17.23
CA PRO A 84 -14.06 -3.30 15.84
C PRO A 84 -14.17 -1.80 15.49
N GLN A 85 -14.13 -0.88 16.47
CA GLN A 85 -14.50 0.52 16.24
C GLN A 85 -13.33 1.43 15.83
N ASN A 86 -12.11 0.90 15.67
CA ASN A 86 -10.88 1.66 15.34
C ASN A 86 -10.68 2.93 16.20
N LYS A 87 -11.31 3.00 17.37
CA LYS A 87 -11.25 4.11 18.31
C LYS A 87 -11.09 3.56 19.71
N ILE A 88 -10.19 4.19 20.46
CA ILE A 88 -9.96 3.87 21.86
C ILE A 88 -9.93 5.16 22.67
N MET A 89 -10.45 5.09 23.89
CA MET A 89 -10.29 6.14 24.87
C MET A 89 -8.99 5.87 25.63
N VAL A 90 -8.01 6.77 25.52
CA VAL A 90 -6.71 6.57 26.17
C VAL A 90 -6.77 7.17 27.57
N THR A 91 -6.88 6.33 28.59
CA THR A 91 -6.87 6.75 30.00
C THR A 91 -5.49 6.59 30.64
N ASP A 92 -4.75 5.56 30.25
CA ASP A 92 -3.41 5.24 30.71
C ASP A 92 -2.56 4.63 29.59
N ASP A 93 -1.30 4.34 29.91
CA ASP A 93 -0.38 3.66 29.00
C ASP A 93 -0.98 2.33 28.56
N ILE A 94 -1.05 2.11 27.25
CA ILE A 94 -1.81 0.99 26.69
C ILE A 94 -1.09 0.40 25.48
N ALA A 95 -1.17 -0.92 25.35
CA ALA A 95 -0.63 -1.66 24.21
C ALA A 95 -1.78 -2.29 23.43
N VAL A 96 -1.79 -2.07 22.12
CA VAL A 96 -2.80 -2.59 21.21
C VAL A 96 -2.12 -3.49 20.20
N TYR A 97 -2.70 -4.67 19.97
CA TYR A 97 -2.14 -5.68 19.08
C TYR A 97 -2.93 -5.73 17.78
N ALA A 98 -2.25 -5.76 16.65
CA ALA A 98 -2.89 -6.02 15.38
C ALA A 98 -3.30 -7.49 15.31
N SER A 99 -4.57 -7.75 14.98
CA SER A 99 -5.08 -9.06 14.62
C SER A 99 -4.87 -9.26 13.12
N CYS A 100 -4.03 -10.23 12.77
CA CYS A 100 -3.76 -10.59 11.39
C CYS A 100 -4.10 -12.06 11.15
N LYS A 101 -4.46 -12.38 9.91
CA LYS A 101 -4.54 -13.75 9.43
C LYS A 101 -3.61 -13.93 8.25
N VAL A 102 -2.99 -15.10 8.18
CA VAL A 102 -2.21 -15.50 7.00
C VAL A 102 -3.18 -15.66 5.83
N VAL A 103 -2.79 -15.10 4.70
CA VAL A 103 -3.44 -15.31 3.41
C VAL A 103 -2.45 -15.94 2.45
N THR A 104 -2.92 -16.43 1.32
CA THR A 104 -2.06 -16.84 0.21
C THR A 104 -2.38 -15.97 -0.99
N SER A 105 -1.42 -15.77 -1.88
CA SER A 105 -1.66 -15.00 -3.10
C SER A 105 -1.13 -15.69 -4.35
N GLU A 106 -1.91 -15.64 -5.41
CA GLU A 106 -1.53 -16.13 -6.73
C GLU A 106 -1.63 -15.01 -7.76
N VAL A 107 -0.74 -15.01 -8.74
CA VAL A 107 -0.77 -14.06 -9.86
C VAL A 107 -1.25 -14.81 -11.09
N MET A 108 -2.48 -14.52 -11.50
CA MET A 108 -3.04 -14.99 -12.75
C MET A 108 -2.49 -14.13 -13.89
N VAL A 109 -2.01 -14.80 -14.94
CA VAL A 109 -1.46 -14.14 -16.13
C VAL A 109 -2.30 -14.53 -17.33
N GLU A 110 -2.87 -13.53 -17.99
CA GLU A 110 -3.67 -13.68 -19.20
C GLU A 110 -3.00 -12.93 -20.35
N ASN A 111 -2.87 -13.57 -21.51
CA ASN A 111 -2.40 -12.91 -22.73
C ASN A 111 -3.61 -12.53 -23.59
N VAL A 112 -3.74 -11.23 -23.86
CA VAL A 112 -4.83 -10.65 -24.63
C VAL A 112 -4.26 -10.07 -25.92
N GLU A 113 -4.88 -10.41 -27.05
CA GLU A 113 -4.49 -9.84 -28.34
C GLU A 113 -4.87 -8.36 -28.43
N ILE A 114 -3.97 -7.56 -29.01
CA ILE A 114 -4.22 -6.17 -29.36
C ILE A 114 -4.47 -6.13 -30.87
N PRO A 115 -5.70 -5.82 -31.33
CA PRO A 115 -5.99 -5.81 -32.75
C PRO A 115 -5.19 -4.72 -33.46
N PHE A 116 -4.64 -5.05 -34.62
CA PHE A 116 -4.08 -4.05 -35.53
C PHE A 116 -5.17 -3.23 -36.23
N LYS A 117 -4.79 -2.09 -36.79
CA LYS A 117 -5.66 -1.26 -37.64
C LYS A 117 -5.23 -1.37 -39.09
N THR A 118 -6.20 -1.30 -40.00
CA THR A 118 -5.91 -1.16 -41.43
C THR A 118 -5.91 0.32 -41.82
N MET A 119 -4.82 0.76 -42.43
CA MET A 119 -4.64 2.06 -43.04
C MET A 119 -4.63 1.92 -44.56
N TYR A 120 -5.41 2.78 -45.22
CA TYR A 120 -5.48 2.85 -46.67
C TYR A 120 -4.73 4.08 -47.17
N VAL A 121 -3.78 3.88 -48.07
CA VAL A 121 -2.89 4.95 -48.58
C VAL A 121 -3.09 5.12 -50.08
N ASP A 122 -3.18 6.38 -50.52
CA ASP A 122 -3.15 6.71 -51.96
C ASP A 122 -1.71 6.54 -52.49
N PRO A 123 -1.49 5.63 -53.46
CA PRO A 123 -0.16 5.38 -54.03
C PRO A 123 0.48 6.62 -54.69
N LYS A 124 -0.27 7.70 -54.93
CA LYS A 124 0.22 8.94 -55.54
C LYS A 124 0.64 10.01 -54.54
N SER A 125 0.37 9.85 -53.24
CA SER A 125 0.42 11.01 -52.32
C SER A 125 1.72 11.21 -51.55
N PHE A 126 2.61 10.23 -51.39
CA PHE A 126 4.00 10.39 -50.89
C PHE A 126 4.83 9.15 -51.30
N ASP A 127 6.17 9.22 -51.22
CA ASP A 127 7.12 8.14 -51.57
C ASP A 127 6.57 6.76 -51.22
N MET A 128 6.56 5.85 -52.21
CA MET A 128 5.90 4.54 -52.18
C MET A 128 6.07 3.85 -50.82
N ILE A 129 5.02 3.92 -49.99
CA ILE A 129 4.95 3.12 -48.76
C ILE A 129 4.53 1.73 -49.22
N ASP A 130 5.43 0.77 -49.13
CA ASP A 130 5.14 -0.63 -49.44
C ASP A 130 3.98 -1.15 -48.58
N PRO A 131 3.11 -2.02 -49.11
CA PRO A 131 2.05 -2.62 -48.32
C PRO A 131 2.66 -3.43 -47.16
N VAL A 132 2.10 -3.25 -45.97
CA VAL A 132 2.54 -3.93 -44.75
C VAL A 132 1.40 -4.85 -44.31
N GLN A 133 1.72 -6.11 -44.04
CA GLN A 133 0.75 -7.04 -43.47
C GLN A 133 0.54 -6.71 -41.99
N GLY A 134 -0.73 -6.59 -41.58
CA GLY A 134 -1.06 -6.33 -40.19
C GLY A 134 -0.78 -7.53 -39.29
N GLU A 135 -0.26 -7.27 -38.10
CA GLU A 135 -0.01 -8.27 -37.07
C GLU A 135 -0.58 -7.80 -35.72
N ASN A 136 -1.35 -8.66 -35.06
CA ASN A 136 -1.87 -8.35 -33.73
C ASN A 136 -0.73 -8.24 -32.73
N GLY A 137 -0.83 -7.26 -31.83
CA GLY A 137 0.02 -7.16 -30.67
C GLY A 137 -0.40 -8.12 -29.56
N VAL A 138 0.40 -8.18 -28.50
CA VAL A 138 0.11 -9.00 -27.32
C VAL A 138 0.24 -8.15 -26.06
N MET A 139 -0.78 -8.19 -25.23
CA MET A 139 -0.83 -7.58 -23.90
C MET A 139 -0.89 -8.68 -22.84
N GLU A 140 0.02 -8.62 -21.88
CA GLU A 140 0.00 -9.46 -20.68
C GLU A 140 -0.79 -8.73 -19.59
N VAL A 141 -1.88 -9.31 -19.14
CA VAL A 141 -2.70 -8.83 -18.03
C VAL A 141 -2.36 -9.68 -16.81
N ARG A 142 -1.83 -9.04 -15.76
CA ARG A 142 -1.54 -9.69 -14.48
C ARG A 142 -2.58 -9.29 -13.46
N THR A 143 -3.19 -10.28 -12.84
CA THR A 143 -4.19 -10.10 -11.78
C THR A 143 -3.75 -10.86 -10.55
N ARG A 144 -3.48 -10.14 -9.46
CA ARG A 144 -3.20 -10.78 -8.17
C ARG A 144 -4.51 -11.12 -7.47
N VAL A 145 -4.66 -12.39 -7.11
CA VAL A 145 -5.80 -12.93 -6.35
C VAL A 145 -5.30 -13.32 -4.97
N ILE A 146 -5.99 -12.87 -3.93
CA ILE A 146 -5.67 -13.13 -2.53
C ILE A 146 -6.73 -14.08 -1.98
N TYR A 147 -6.28 -15.19 -1.39
CA TYR A 147 -7.10 -16.25 -0.82
C TYR A 147 -7.03 -16.25 0.70
N HIS A 148 -8.13 -16.65 1.33
CA HIS A 148 -8.21 -16.87 2.76
C HIS A 148 -9.11 -18.08 3.02
N ASP A 149 -8.59 -19.11 3.68
CA ASP A 149 -9.28 -20.39 3.89
C ASP A 149 -9.78 -21.01 2.56
N ASP A 150 -8.92 -21.00 1.53
CA ASP A 150 -9.19 -21.48 0.16
C ASP A 150 -10.31 -20.74 -0.62
N GLU A 151 -10.89 -19.68 -0.04
CA GLU A 151 -11.85 -18.80 -0.71
C GLU A 151 -11.19 -17.52 -1.22
N ILE A 152 -11.67 -16.98 -2.35
CA ILE A 152 -11.19 -15.71 -2.90
C ILE A 152 -11.63 -14.58 -1.97
N PHE A 153 -10.67 -13.97 -1.29
CA PHE A 153 -10.91 -12.82 -0.41
C PHE A 153 -10.94 -11.51 -1.20
N LYS A 154 -9.98 -11.33 -2.10
CA LYS A 154 -9.85 -10.09 -2.88
C LYS A 154 -9.14 -10.34 -4.19
N THR A 155 -9.66 -9.73 -5.24
CA THR A 155 -9.00 -9.61 -6.54
C THR A 155 -8.51 -8.18 -6.71
N GLU A 156 -7.21 -8.00 -6.92
CA GLU A 156 -6.64 -6.67 -7.15
C GLU A 156 -6.90 -6.17 -8.56
N LYS A 157 -6.76 -4.85 -8.74
CA LYS A 157 -6.92 -4.24 -10.06
C LYS A 157 -5.87 -4.83 -11.02
N PRO A 158 -6.28 -5.31 -12.21
CA PRO A 158 -5.33 -5.87 -13.16
C PRO A 158 -4.30 -4.85 -13.61
N ILE A 159 -3.04 -5.29 -13.70
CA ILE A 159 -1.93 -4.51 -14.25
C ILE A 159 -1.66 -5.02 -15.66
N LYS A 160 -1.58 -4.09 -16.62
CA LYS A 160 -1.44 -4.41 -18.04
C LYS A 160 -0.03 -4.07 -18.52
N PHE A 161 0.59 -5.00 -19.23
CA PHE A 161 1.91 -4.84 -19.83
C PHE A 161 1.82 -5.17 -21.31
N VAL A 162 2.12 -4.20 -22.18
CA VAL A 162 2.22 -4.50 -23.61
C VAL A 162 3.54 -5.23 -23.85
N LYS A 163 3.46 -6.48 -24.32
CA LYS A 163 4.63 -7.30 -24.68
C LYS A 163 5.09 -6.98 -26.10
N THR A 164 4.11 -6.92 -27.00
CA THR A 164 4.33 -6.65 -28.42
C THR A 164 3.27 -5.66 -28.88
N MET A 165 3.70 -4.56 -29.49
CA MET A 165 2.79 -3.60 -30.11
C MET A 165 2.21 -4.20 -31.41
N PRO A 166 0.93 -3.95 -31.74
CA PRO A 166 0.40 -4.34 -33.04
C PRO A 166 1.15 -3.62 -34.17
N ILE A 167 1.30 -4.32 -35.30
CA ILE A 167 1.76 -3.75 -36.56
C ILE A 167 0.52 -3.46 -37.38
N ASP A 168 0.26 -2.18 -37.67
CA ASP A 168 -0.88 -1.78 -38.48
C ASP A 168 -0.71 -2.23 -39.94
N GLU A 169 -1.80 -2.70 -40.53
CA GLU A 169 -1.84 -3.11 -41.93
C GLU A 169 -1.86 -1.88 -42.83
N ILE A 170 -1.03 -1.86 -43.87
CA ILE A 170 -1.02 -0.80 -44.89
C ILE A 170 -1.45 -1.39 -46.23
N LYS A 171 -2.56 -0.88 -46.78
CA LYS A 171 -3.09 -1.25 -48.10
C LYS A 171 -3.15 -0.03 -49.01
N HIS A 172 -2.89 -0.23 -50.31
CA HIS A 172 -3.11 0.83 -51.30
C HIS A 172 -4.58 0.93 -51.67
N ILE A 173 -5.08 2.16 -51.79
CA ILE A 173 -6.42 2.42 -52.31
C ILE A 173 -6.42 2.13 -53.80
N ASN A 174 -7.32 1.24 -54.26
CA ASN A 174 -7.53 1.05 -55.69
C ASN A 174 -8.49 2.14 -56.23
N LEU A 175 -7.91 3.26 -56.65
CA LEU A 175 -8.65 4.42 -57.16
C LEU A 175 -9.35 4.17 -58.51
N GLU A 176 -9.04 3.07 -59.22
CA GLU A 176 -9.64 2.77 -60.53
C GLU A 176 -11.10 2.28 -60.43
N ASN A 177 -11.49 1.69 -59.30
CA ASN A 177 -12.86 1.17 -59.10
C ASN A 177 -13.82 2.14 -58.39
N SER A 178 -13.36 3.30 -57.91
CA SER A 178 -14.21 4.27 -57.19
C SER A 178 -14.90 5.31 -58.10
N ARG A 179 -14.61 5.29 -59.40
CA ARG A 179 -15.17 6.22 -60.40
C ARG A 179 -16.28 5.61 -61.28
N GLN A 180 -16.77 4.42 -60.94
CA GLN A 180 -17.90 3.79 -61.60
C GLN A 180 -19.11 3.67 -60.64
N GLU A 181 -19.64 4.82 -60.22
CA GLU A 181 -21.07 5.03 -59.95
C GLU A 181 -21.45 6.45 -60.41
#